data_AF-A0A1S1BS44-F1
#
_entry.id   AF-A0A1S1BS44-F1
#
_cell.length_a   1.000
_cell.length_b   1.000
_cell.length_c   1.000
_cell.angle_alpha   90.00
_cell.angle_beta   90.00
_cell.angle_gamma   90.00
#
_symmetry.space_group_name_H-M   'P 1'
#
loop_
_entity.id
_entity.type
_entity.pdbx_description
1 polymer ?
#
loop_
_entity_poly.entity_id
_entity_poly.type
_entity_poly.pdbx_seq_one_letter_code
_entity_poly.pdbx_strand_id
1 'polypeptide(L)'
;MDLKQSFTESLEALVQSLEANHPEARTTRYVRESLSEVKEAEGVALTGQIQQFLEKAPIVKSSEKLDFSAEEKELWHKVLDHKQLGNNLWGLSL
;
A
#
# COMPACT_ATOMS: atom_id res chain seq x y z
N MET A 1 -5.29 14.99 -9.10
CA MET A 1 -5.41 13.52 -9.02
C MET A 1 -5.97 13.22 -7.64
N ASP A 2 -7.05 12.45 -7.56
CA ASP A 2 -7.70 12.11 -6.31
C ASP A 2 -6.81 11.14 -5.49
N LEU A 3 -6.78 11.26 -4.17
CA LEU A 3 -5.94 10.43 -3.28
C LEU A 3 -6.24 8.94 -3.46
N LYS A 4 -7.52 8.57 -3.59
CA LYS A 4 -7.93 7.19 -3.80
C LYS A 4 -7.35 6.67 -5.10
N GLN A 5 -7.48 7.47 -6.16
CA GLN A 5 -6.99 7.10 -7.48
C GLN A 5 -5.47 6.91 -7.48
N SER A 6 -4.70 7.89 -6.97
CA SER A 6 -3.23 7.80 -6.99
C SER A 6 -2.69 6.64 -6.16
N PHE A 7 -3.31 6.41 -4.99
CA PHE A 7 -2.91 5.32 -4.12
C PHE A 7 -3.27 3.97 -4.73
N THR A 8 -4.50 3.83 -5.26
CA THR A 8 -4.96 2.58 -5.90
C THR A 8 -4.11 2.23 -7.10
N GLU A 9 -3.80 3.17 -7.99
CA GLU A 9 -2.95 2.93 -9.16
C GLU A 9 -1.53 2.49 -8.76
N SER A 10 -0.96 3.12 -7.73
CA SER A 10 0.37 2.75 -7.22
C SER A 10 0.36 1.36 -6.57
N LEU A 11 -0.70 1.05 -5.84
CA LEU A 11 -0.86 -0.23 -5.15
C LEU A 11 -1.17 -1.36 -6.14
N GLU A 12 -1.95 -1.11 -7.20
CA GLU A 12 -2.19 -2.05 -8.30
C GLU A 12 -0.90 -2.46 -9.00
N ALA A 13 -0.05 -1.50 -9.35
CA ALA A 13 1.23 -1.78 -9.96
C ALA A 13 2.11 -2.65 -9.05
N LEU A 14 2.14 -2.34 -7.74
CA LEU A 14 2.85 -3.14 -6.76
C LEU A 14 2.29 -4.57 -6.66
N VAL A 15 0.96 -4.74 -6.61
CA VAL A 15 0.31 -6.06 -6.58
C VAL A 15 0.72 -6.86 -7.81
N GLN A 16 0.60 -6.30 -9.01
CA GLN A 16 0.95 -7.01 -10.25
C GLN A 16 2.40 -7.50 -10.24
N SER A 17 3.33 -6.66 -9.82
CA SER A 17 4.75 -7.04 -9.72
C SER A 17 4.97 -8.13 -8.67
N LEU A 18 4.38 -8.00 -7.47
CA LEU A 18 4.52 -8.98 -6.39
C LEU A 18 3.85 -10.32 -6.74
N GLU A 19 2.74 -10.31 -7.46
CA GLU A 19 2.08 -11.52 -7.95
C GLU A 19 2.93 -12.26 -8.99
N ALA A 20 3.62 -11.53 -9.86
CA ALA A 20 4.47 -12.11 -10.88
C ALA A 20 5.71 -12.79 -10.28
N ASN A 21 6.32 -12.20 -9.25
CA ASN A 21 7.59 -12.68 -8.68
C ASN A 21 7.41 -13.52 -7.41
N HIS A 22 6.41 -13.22 -6.59
CA HIS A 22 6.22 -13.78 -5.24
C HIS A 22 4.74 -14.12 -4.94
N PRO A 23 4.03 -14.89 -5.78
CA PRO A 23 2.57 -15.09 -5.68
C PRO A 23 2.10 -15.67 -4.34
N GLU A 24 2.92 -16.54 -3.74
CA GLU A 24 2.63 -17.25 -2.48
C GLU A 24 3.09 -16.49 -1.23
N ALA A 25 3.79 -15.36 -1.38
CA ALA A 25 4.29 -14.61 -0.25
C ALA A 25 3.14 -13.97 0.54
N ARG A 26 3.26 -13.98 1.87
CA ARG A 26 2.31 -13.35 2.77
C ARG A 26 2.19 -11.86 2.50
N THR A 27 3.31 -11.22 2.15
CA THR A 27 3.36 -9.81 1.74
C THR A 27 2.49 -9.57 0.51
N THR A 28 2.61 -10.41 -0.54
CA THR A 28 1.80 -10.31 -1.76
C THR A 28 0.31 -10.43 -1.47
N ARG A 29 -0.07 -11.45 -0.66
CA ARG A 29 -1.45 -11.62 -0.22
C ARG A 29 -1.97 -10.39 0.53
N TYR A 30 -1.19 -9.87 1.47
CA TYR A 30 -1.58 -8.70 2.26
C TYR A 30 -1.79 -7.45 1.40
N VAL A 31 -0.86 -7.17 0.49
CA VAL A 31 -0.95 -6.00 -0.42
C VAL A 31 -2.18 -6.13 -1.34
N ARG A 32 -2.47 -7.35 -1.84
CA ARG A 32 -3.67 -7.62 -2.64
C ARG A 32 -4.97 -7.43 -1.85
N GLU A 33 -5.04 -7.94 -0.63
CA GLU A 33 -6.23 -7.78 0.22
C GLU A 33 -6.48 -6.30 0.55
N SER A 34 -5.43 -5.55 0.91
CA SER A 34 -5.54 -4.11 1.17
C SER A 34 -5.92 -3.29 -0.06
N LEU A 35 -5.54 -3.72 -1.27
CA LEU A 35 -6.01 -3.08 -2.51
C LEU A 35 -7.53 -3.18 -2.65
N SER A 36 -8.10 -4.35 -2.39
CA SER A 36 -9.55 -4.53 -2.41
C SER A 36 -10.25 -3.66 -1.36
N GLU A 37 -9.73 -3.64 -0.13
CA GLU A 37 -10.28 -2.82 0.96
C GLU A 37 -10.28 -1.32 0.62
N VAL A 38 -9.19 -0.82 0.01
CA VAL A 38 -9.08 0.59 -0.39
C VAL A 38 -9.99 0.94 -1.56
N LYS A 39 -10.20 0.03 -2.51
CA LYS A 39 -11.13 0.24 -3.63
C LYS A 39 -12.57 0.37 -3.16
N GLU A 40 -12.96 -0.38 -2.14
CA GLU A 40 -14.32 -0.36 -1.58
C GLU A 40 -14.55 0.79 -0.59
N ALA A 41 -13.48 1.34 -0.01
CA ALA A 41 -13.57 2.38 1.01
C ALA A 41 -13.79 3.78 0.42
N GLU A 42 -14.52 4.63 1.17
CA GLU A 42 -14.80 6.02 0.82
C GLU A 42 -14.62 6.94 2.04
N GLY A 43 -14.37 8.23 1.80
CA GLY A 43 -14.27 9.26 2.84
C GLY A 43 -13.30 8.90 3.98
N VAL A 44 -13.78 8.91 5.23
CA VAL A 44 -12.97 8.60 6.42
C VAL A 44 -12.49 7.14 6.40
N ALA A 45 -13.33 6.21 5.95
CA ALA A 45 -12.94 4.80 5.87
C ALA A 45 -11.76 4.60 4.91
N LEU A 46 -11.75 5.30 3.76
CA LEU A 46 -10.64 5.28 2.82
C LEU A 46 -9.33 5.71 3.49
N THR A 47 -9.35 6.86 4.17
CA THR A 47 -8.16 7.38 4.85
C THR A 47 -7.65 6.43 5.94
N GLY A 48 -8.55 5.77 6.66
CA GLY A 48 -8.22 4.76 7.66
C GLY A 48 -7.58 3.50 7.05
N GLN A 49 -8.09 3.02 5.91
CA GLN A 49 -7.51 1.87 5.21
C GLN A 49 -6.10 2.17 4.69
N ILE A 50 -5.90 3.35 4.09
CA ILE A 50 -4.59 3.80 3.62
C ILE A 50 -3.60 3.88 4.79
N GLN A 51 -4.01 4.49 5.91
CA GLN A 51 -3.16 4.57 7.10
C GLN A 51 -2.78 3.19 7.63
N GLN A 52 -3.78 2.32 7.80
CA GLN A 52 -3.57 0.96 8.29
C GLN A 52 -2.59 0.19 7.40
N PHE A 53 -2.72 0.32 6.08
CA PHE A 53 -1.78 -0.28 5.14
C PHE A 53 -0.36 0.25 5.35
N LEU A 54 -0.17 1.57 5.39
CA LEU A 54 1.15 2.21 5.49
C LEU A 54 1.88 1.87 6.80
N GLU A 55 1.14 1.56 7.87
CA GLU A 55 1.69 1.13 9.15
C GLU A 55 2.02 -0.38 9.18
N LYS A 56 1.13 -1.22 8.65
CA LYS A 56 1.26 -2.69 8.75
C LYS A 56 2.08 -3.31 7.63
N ALA A 57 2.04 -2.77 6.41
CA ALA A 57 2.74 -3.36 5.26
C ALA A 57 4.25 -3.54 5.50
N PRO A 58 4.99 -2.56 6.09
CA PRO A 58 6.41 -2.73 6.41
C PRO A 58 6.65 -3.84 7.44
N ILE A 59 5.75 -4.01 8.40
CA ILE A 59 5.84 -5.05 9.44
C ILE A 59 5.66 -6.42 8.80
N VAL A 60 4.61 -6.61 7.98
CA VAL A 60 4.35 -7.86 7.26
C VAL A 60 5.54 -8.19 6.36
N LYS A 61 5.99 -7.22 5.55
CA LYS A 61 7.18 -7.39 4.70
C LYS A 61 8.40 -7.77 5.52
N SER A 62 8.66 -7.15 6.67
CA SER A 62 9.87 -7.46 7.47
C SER A 62 9.82 -8.84 8.16
N SER A 63 8.62 -9.34 8.43
CA SER A 63 8.40 -10.68 9.02
C SER A 63 8.73 -11.81 8.03
N GLU A 64 8.74 -11.48 6.74
CA GLU A 64 9.06 -12.36 5.65
C GLU A 64 10.41 -11.89 5.08
N LYS A 65 11.42 -12.76 4.91
CA LYS A 65 12.70 -12.31 4.33
C LYS A 65 12.59 -12.18 2.81
N LEU A 66 11.62 -11.37 2.36
CA LEU A 66 11.23 -11.21 0.96
C LEU A 66 12.12 -10.16 0.29
N ASP A 67 12.92 -10.64 -0.65
CA ASP A 67 13.83 -9.81 -1.44
C ASP A 67 13.12 -9.25 -2.66
N PHE A 68 12.93 -7.94 -2.63
CA PHE A 68 12.31 -7.22 -3.73
C PHE A 68 13.28 -7.01 -4.90
N SER A 69 12.75 -7.15 -6.11
CA SER A 69 13.38 -6.68 -7.34
C SER A 69 13.60 -5.16 -7.31
N ALA A 70 14.35 -4.63 -8.27
CA ALA A 70 14.54 -3.18 -8.38
C ALA A 70 13.20 -2.45 -8.62
N GLU A 71 12.36 -3.01 -9.48
CA GLU A 71 11.02 -2.50 -9.78
C GLU A 71 10.11 -2.54 -8.55
N GLU A 72 10.09 -3.67 -7.82
CA GLU A 72 9.28 -3.81 -6.61
C GLU A 72 9.68 -2.80 -5.53
N LYS A 73 10.98 -2.51 -5.40
CA LYS A 73 11.46 -1.47 -4.47
C LYS A 73 10.97 -0.08 -4.87
N GLU A 74 11.01 0.24 -6.16
CA GLU A 74 10.53 1.53 -6.67
C GLU A 74 9.02 1.69 -6.42
N LEU A 75 8.23 0.68 -6.78
CA LEU A 75 6.79 0.65 -6.57
C LEU A 75 6.44 0.72 -5.07
N TRP A 76 7.18 -0.01 -4.24
CA TRP A 76 7.01 0.02 -2.79
C TRP A 76 7.26 1.41 -2.21
N HIS A 77 8.34 2.08 -2.60
CA HIS A 77 8.61 3.44 -2.16
C HIS A 77 7.52 4.42 -2.62
N LYS A 78 7.08 4.31 -3.88
CA LYS A 78 6.00 5.14 -4.41
C LYS A 78 4.69 5.01 -3.61
N VAL A 79 4.35 3.80 -3.19
CA VAL A 79 3.20 3.58 -2.31
C VAL A 79 3.44 4.22 -0.94
N LEU A 80 4.62 4.02 -0.34
CA LEU A 80 4.93 4.59 0.99
C LEU A 80 5.05 6.12 1.01
N ASP A 81 5.35 6.77 -0.11
CA ASP A 81 5.40 8.23 -0.20
C ASP A 81 4.02 8.88 0.04
N HIS A 82 2.93 8.12 -0.12
CA HIS A 82 1.59 8.56 0.28
C HIS A 82 1.46 8.77 1.79
N LYS A 83 2.40 8.27 2.61
CA LYS A 83 2.49 8.59 4.05
C LYS A 83 2.72 10.08 4.29
N GLN A 84 3.43 10.77 3.41
CA GLN A 84 3.61 12.22 3.51
C GLN A 84 2.29 12.96 3.26
N LEU A 85 1.50 12.50 2.27
CA LEU A 85 0.17 13.03 1.99
C LEU A 85 -0.79 12.76 3.16
N GLY A 86 -0.76 11.54 3.70
CA GLY A 86 -1.53 11.15 4.86
C GLY A 86 -1.20 11.97 6.10
N ASN A 87 0.08 12.16 6.44
CA ASN A 87 0.50 12.96 7.60
C ASN A 87 -0.06 14.40 7.54
N ASN A 88 -0.13 14.99 6.35
CA ASN A 88 -0.71 16.33 6.16
C ASN A 88 -2.24 16.34 6.34
N LEU A 89 -2.92 15.25 6.00
CA LEU A 89 -4.38 15.13 6.11
C LEU A 89 -4.83 14.73 7.53
N TRP A 90 -4.09 13.83 8.20
CA TRP A 90 -4.42 13.35 9.54
C TRP A 90 -3.96 14.28 10.65
N GLY A 91 -2.88 15.04 10.43
CA GLY A 91 -2.43 16.09 11.36
C GLY A 91 -3.43 17.24 11.50
N LEU A 92 -4.37 17.38 10.56
CA LEU A 92 -5.45 18.38 10.58
C LEU A 92 -6.73 17.86 11.28
N SER A 93 -6.78 16.58 11.67
CA SER A 93 -7.94 15.98 12.33
C SER A 93 -7.85 15.94 13.88
N LEU A 94 -7.03 16.80 14.48
CA LEU A 94 -6.91 16.97 15.94
C LEU A 94 -7.37 18.37 16.38
#